data_AF-A0A9P6NIQ0-F1
#
_entry.id   AF-A0A9P6NIQ0-F1
#
_cell.length_a   1.000
_cell.length_b   1.000
_cell.length_c   1.000
_cell.angle_alpha   90.00
_cell.angle_beta   90.00
_cell.angle_gamma   90.00
#
_symmetry.space_group_name_H-M   'P 1'
#
loop_
_entity.id
_entity.type
_entity.pdbx_description
1 polymer ?
#
loop_
_entity_poly.entity_id
_entity_poly.type
_entity_poly.pdbx_seq_one_letter_code
_entity_poly.pdbx_strand_id
1 'polypeptide(L)'
;LMDNDLHEQHFKRGFEWDWSVPRGYSNATEASLLVAPLQAPPPIIEDKAANYAMKTYPNLFKIICPININMLKILLKDHPNQPFVISVLNSLHNRFWPMSNTPPDDMVINKNHSI
;
A
#
# COMPACT_ATOMS: atom_id res chain seq x y z
N LEU A 1 -39.21 11.02 12.25
CA LEU A 1 -38.77 10.39 11.00
C LEU A 1 -37.29 10.72 10.90
N MET A 2 -36.45 9.81 11.38
CA MET A 2 -35.00 9.91 11.24
C MET A 2 -34.71 9.32 9.87
N ASP A 3 -34.32 10.15 8.92
CA ASP A 3 -33.84 9.68 7.63
C ASP A 3 -32.54 8.91 7.88
N ASN A 4 -32.65 7.58 7.88
CA ASN A 4 -31.52 6.66 7.73
C ASN A 4 -31.04 6.75 6.27
N ASP A 5 -30.51 7.91 5.88
CA ASP A 5 -29.61 7.96 4.73
C ASP A 5 -28.32 7.27 5.17
N LEU A 6 -28.33 5.93 5.10
CA LEU A 6 -27.10 5.18 4.99
C LEU A 6 -26.38 5.75 3.77
N HIS A 7 -25.38 6.60 3.99
CA HIS A 7 -24.45 7.01 2.96
C HIS A 7 -23.94 5.74 2.29
N GLU A 8 -24.45 5.44 1.09
CA GLU A 8 -23.97 4.31 0.31
C GLU A 8 -22.49 4.57 0.08
N GLN A 9 -21.62 3.71 0.62
CA GLN A 9 -20.19 3.84 0.35
C GLN A 9 -19.96 3.54 -1.12
N HIS A 10 -19.65 4.57 -1.88
CA HIS A 10 -19.34 4.44 -3.29
C HIS A 10 -17.88 3.98 -3.43
N PHE A 11 -17.64 2.93 -4.21
CA PHE A 11 -16.29 2.46 -4.51
C PHE A 11 -16.01 2.58 -6.01
N LYS A 12 -14.84 3.11 -6.37
CA LYS A 12 -14.34 3.14 -7.74
C LYS A 12 -12.96 2.48 -7.79
N ARG A 13 -12.87 1.35 -8.51
CA ARG A 13 -11.66 0.51 -8.58
C ARG A 13 -11.19 0.02 -7.20
N GLY A 14 -12.13 -0.31 -6.31
CA GLY A 14 -11.84 -0.78 -4.96
C GLY A 14 -11.43 0.31 -3.96
N PHE A 15 -11.39 1.57 -4.37
CA PHE A 15 -11.17 2.71 -3.48
C PHE A 15 -12.49 3.41 -3.21
N GLU A 16 -12.76 3.73 -1.94
CA GLU A 16 -13.89 4.54 -1.56
C GLU A 16 -13.78 5.91 -2.23
N TRP A 17 -14.85 6.31 -2.89
CA TRP A 17 -14.96 7.51 -3.68
C TRP A 17 -16.31 8.14 -3.38
N ASP A 18 -16.33 9.10 -2.46
CA ASP A 18 -17.54 9.82 -2.14
C ASP A 18 -17.38 11.32 -2.45
N TRP A 19 -18.35 11.90 -3.15
CA TRP A 19 -18.44 13.35 -3.37
C TRP A 19 -19.20 14.06 -2.25
N SER A 20 -19.89 13.31 -1.39
CA SER A 20 -20.71 13.81 -0.29
C SER A 20 -19.91 14.11 0.98
N VAL A 21 -18.66 13.61 1.08
CA VAL A 21 -17.76 13.94 2.19
C VAL A 21 -17.26 15.40 2.11
N PRO A 22 -17.07 16.07 3.26
CA PRO A 22 -16.52 17.42 3.30
C PRO A 22 -15.19 17.51 2.54
N ARG A 23 -14.98 18.65 1.87
CA ARG A 23 -13.74 18.91 1.13
C ARG A 23 -12.53 18.78 2.08
N GLY A 24 -11.63 17.83 1.79
CA GLY A 24 -10.45 17.56 2.61
C GLY A 24 -10.54 16.30 3.48
N TYR A 25 -11.68 15.62 3.52
CA TYR A 25 -11.80 14.32 4.16
C TYR A 25 -11.32 13.19 3.23
N SER A 26 -10.54 12.27 3.79
CA SER A 26 -10.04 11.09 3.11
C SER A 26 -9.82 9.99 4.15
N ASN A 27 -10.49 8.86 3.99
CA ASN A 27 -10.29 7.71 4.88
C ASN A 27 -8.84 7.22 4.90
N ALA A 28 -8.12 7.36 3.79
CA ALA A 28 -6.70 7.05 3.76
C ALA A 28 -5.86 8.03 4.60
N THR A 29 -6.25 9.30 4.65
CA THR A 29 -5.57 10.34 5.46
C THR A 29 -5.85 10.15 6.94
N GLU A 30 -7.09 9.82 7.31
CA GLU A 30 -7.44 9.49 8.69
C GLU A 30 -6.73 8.20 9.15
N ALA A 31 -6.77 7.15 8.33
CA ALA A 31 -6.13 5.88 8.64
C ALA A 31 -4.61 6.03 8.81
N SER A 32 -3.95 6.89 8.02
CA SER A 32 -2.50 7.09 8.13
C SER A 32 -2.06 7.64 9.48
N LEU A 33 -2.97 8.27 10.24
CA LEU A 33 -2.67 8.79 11.59
C LEU A 33 -2.42 7.68 12.61
N LEU A 34 -3.02 6.50 12.42
CA LEU A 34 -3.06 5.43 13.43
C LEU A 34 -2.53 4.08 12.95
N VAL A 35 -2.41 3.88 11.63
CA VAL A 35 -1.93 2.61 11.08
C VAL A 35 -0.51 2.31 11.54
N ALA A 36 -0.26 1.03 11.85
CA ALA A 36 1.07 0.57 12.22
C ALA A 36 2.06 0.70 11.03
N PRO A 37 3.36 0.81 11.29
CA PRO A 37 4.38 0.74 10.25
C PRO A 37 4.25 -0.52 9.39
N LEU A 38 4.56 -0.39 8.11
CA LEU A 38 4.61 -1.52 7.18
C LEU A 38 5.68 -2.53 7.62
N GLN A 39 5.38 -3.81 7.40
CA GLN A 39 6.33 -4.88 7.68
C GLN A 39 7.54 -4.78 6.74
N ALA A 40 8.73 -4.99 7.31
CA ALA A 40 9.95 -5.12 6.53
C ALA A 40 9.96 -6.49 5.80
N PRO A 41 10.60 -6.57 4.63
CA PRO A 41 10.81 -7.87 3.99
C PRO A 41 11.65 -8.78 4.90
N PRO A 42 11.37 -10.09 4.96
CA PRO A 42 12.23 -11.04 5.62
C PRO A 42 13.60 -11.09 4.91
N PRO A 43 14.66 -11.55 5.59
CA PRO A 43 15.97 -11.69 4.99
C PRO A 43 15.93 -12.61 3.75
N ILE A 44 16.21 -12.06 2.57
CA ILE A 44 16.27 -12.84 1.30
C ILE A 44 17.48 -13.79 1.26
N ILE A 45 18.43 -13.67 2.20
CA ILE A 45 19.65 -14.49 2.28
C ILE A 45 19.36 -16.00 2.25
N GLU A 46 18.21 -16.42 2.75
CA GLU A 46 17.82 -17.83 2.82
C GLU A 46 17.37 -18.39 1.45
N ASP A 47 16.88 -17.54 0.53
CA ASP A 47 16.47 -17.95 -0.81
C ASP A 47 17.61 -17.76 -1.82
N LYS A 48 18.33 -18.87 -2.08
CA LYS A 48 19.44 -18.92 -3.05
C LYS A 48 18.98 -18.61 -4.47
N ALA A 49 17.78 -19.03 -4.86
CA ALA A 49 17.25 -18.84 -6.21
C ALA A 49 16.88 -17.37 -6.45
N ALA A 50 16.18 -16.75 -5.49
CA ALA A 50 15.85 -15.33 -5.54
C ALA A 50 17.12 -14.45 -5.56
N ASN A 51 18.10 -14.75 -4.71
CA ASN A 51 19.38 -14.04 -4.72
C ASN A 51 20.11 -14.17 -6.06
N TYR A 52 20.15 -15.37 -6.64
CA TYR A 52 20.73 -15.58 -7.96
C TYR A 52 20.00 -14.77 -9.02
N ALA A 53 18.66 -14.83 -9.05
CA ALA A 53 17.86 -14.10 -10.03
C ALA A 53 18.04 -12.57 -9.92
N MET A 54 18.07 -12.02 -8.70
CA MET A 54 18.28 -10.59 -8.46
C MET A 54 19.67 -10.13 -8.92
N LYS A 55 20.71 -10.95 -8.75
CA LYS A 55 22.07 -10.65 -9.19
C LYS A 55 22.24 -10.78 -10.71
N THR A 56 21.64 -11.81 -11.30
CA THR A 56 21.79 -12.13 -12.73
C THR A 56 20.94 -11.23 -13.61
N TYR A 57 19.75 -10.83 -13.16
CA TYR A 57 18.78 -10.08 -13.96
C TYR A 57 18.36 -8.76 -13.28
N PRO A 58 19.29 -7.84 -12.96
CA PRO A 58 18.97 -6.62 -12.21
C PRO A 58 17.93 -5.73 -12.93
N ASN A 59 17.91 -5.76 -14.25
CA ASN A 59 16.96 -5.00 -15.07
C ASN A 59 15.52 -5.51 -14.94
N LEU A 60 15.31 -6.81 -14.71
CA LEU A 60 13.98 -7.39 -14.55
C LEU A 60 13.31 -6.95 -13.24
N PHE A 61 14.13 -6.64 -12.23
CA PHE A 61 13.68 -6.18 -10.93
C PHE A 61 13.96 -4.69 -10.70
N LYS A 62 14.19 -3.92 -11.77
CA LYS A 62 14.43 -2.48 -11.65
C LYS A 62 13.17 -1.78 -11.16
N ILE A 63 13.28 -1.10 -10.01
CA ILE A 63 12.20 -0.28 -9.50
C ILE A 63 12.30 1.08 -10.18
N ILE A 64 11.26 1.45 -10.91
CA ILE A 64 11.10 2.82 -11.40
C ILE A 64 9.94 3.40 -10.60
N CYS A 65 10.27 4.09 -9.50
CA CYS A 65 9.28 4.82 -8.72
C CYS A 65 9.07 6.19 -9.38
N PRO A 66 7.87 6.50 -9.92
CA PRO A 66 7.60 7.81 -10.53
C PRO A 66 7.42 8.92 -9.47
N ILE A 67 7.33 8.55 -8.19
CA ILE A 67 7.12 9.47 -7.08
C ILE A 67 8.48 10.05 -6.66
N ASN A 68 8.57 11.37 -6.55
CA ASN A 68 9.75 12.01 -5.97
C ASN A 68 9.77 11.79 -4.45
N ILE A 69 10.45 10.72 -4.03
CA ILE A 69 10.55 10.29 -2.62
C ILE A 69 11.16 11.38 -1.74
N ASN A 70 12.14 12.14 -2.25
CA ASN A 70 12.78 13.22 -1.50
C ASN A 70 11.79 14.35 -1.21
N MET A 71 11.00 14.75 -2.21
CA MET A 71 9.96 15.75 -2.02
C MET A 71 8.86 15.25 -1.08
N LEU A 72 8.44 13.99 -1.23
CA LEU A 72 7.44 13.38 -0.34
C LEU A 72 7.92 13.37 1.11
N LYS A 73 9.19 13.04 1.35
CA LYS A 73 9.80 13.10 2.69
C LYS A 73 9.75 14.51 3.29
N ILE A 74 9.99 15.55 2.49
CA ILE A 74 9.90 16.94 2.94
C ILE A 74 8.46 17.31 3.29
N LEU A 75 7.49 16.94 2.43
CA LEU A 75 6.08 17.23 2.65
C LEU A 75 5.51 16.53 3.89
N LEU A 76 6.02 15.33 4.23
CA LEU A 76 5.56 14.54 5.36
C LEU A 76 6.40 14.71 6.64
N LYS A 77 7.31 15.68 6.68
CA LYS A 77 8.23 15.89 7.82
C LYS A 77 7.52 16.09 9.16
N ASP A 78 6.34 16.72 9.13
CA ASP A 78 5.55 17.09 10.32
C ASP A 78 4.36 16.13 10.53
N HIS A 79 4.29 15.01 9.79
CA HIS A 79 3.20 14.05 9.94
C HIS A 79 3.25 13.40 11.35
N PRO A 80 2.11 13.27 12.07
CA PRO A 80 2.11 12.82 13.46
C PRO A 80 2.53 11.35 13.63
N ASN A 81 2.28 10.51 12.63
CA ASN A 81 2.71 9.11 12.61
C ASN A 81 4.00 8.93 11.78
N GLN A 82 5.12 9.44 12.29
CA GLN A 82 6.44 9.26 11.64
C GLN A 82 6.86 7.80 11.45
N PRO A 83 6.59 6.86 12.40
CA PRO A 83 6.92 5.45 12.19
C PRO A 83 6.30 4.87 10.92
N PHE A 84 5.03 5.17 10.64
CA PHE A 84 4.37 4.75 9.41
C PHE A 84 4.99 5.43 8.18
N VAL A 85 5.18 6.75 8.21
CA VAL A 85 5.77 7.51 7.10
C VAL A 85 7.15 6.96 6.71
N ILE A 86 8.01 6.70 7.69
CA ILE A 86 9.34 6.14 7.46
C ILE A 86 9.23 4.76 6.79
N SER A 87 8.31 3.90 7.24
CA SER A 87 8.11 2.59 6.62
C SER A 87 7.65 2.69 5.16
N VAL A 88 6.74 3.61 4.84
CA VAL A 88 6.27 3.86 3.47
C VAL A 88 7.40 4.39 2.58
N LEU A 89 8.16 5.38 3.06
CA LEU A 89 9.30 5.93 2.31
C LEU A 89 10.36 4.85 2.05
N ASN A 90 10.62 3.99 3.03
CA ASN A 90 11.51 2.85 2.88
C ASN A 90 10.99 1.85 1.85
N SER A 91 9.69 1.54 1.86
CA SER A 91 9.08 0.64 0.87
C SER A 91 9.07 1.25 -0.53
N LEU A 92 8.89 2.56 -0.68
CA LEU A 92 8.98 3.22 -1.98
C LEU A 92 10.41 3.19 -2.54
N HIS A 93 11.42 3.24 -1.67
CA HIS A 93 12.82 3.16 -2.06
C HIS A 93 13.28 1.72 -2.33
N ASN A 94 12.86 0.77 -1.49
CA ASN A 94 13.41 -0.59 -1.43
C ASN A 94 12.45 -1.70 -1.88
N ARG A 95 11.22 -1.36 -2.27
CA ARG A 95 10.05 -2.22 -2.58
C ARG A 95 9.11 -2.42 -1.39
N PHE A 96 7.83 -2.53 -1.70
CA PHE A 96 6.84 -3.04 -0.76
C PHE A 96 7.03 -4.54 -0.61
N TRP A 97 7.14 -4.98 0.63
CA TRP A 97 6.93 -6.38 0.93
C TRP A 97 5.42 -6.64 0.85
N PRO A 98 4.94 -7.55 0.01
CA PRO A 98 3.53 -7.82 -0.05
C PRO A 98 3.10 -8.45 1.28
N MET A 99 2.08 -7.86 1.91
CA MET A 99 1.33 -8.47 3.01
C MET A 99 0.43 -9.60 2.47
N SER A 100 0.95 -10.41 1.55
CA SER A 100 0.21 -11.49 0.92
C SER A 100 0.65 -12.80 1.55
N ASN A 101 -0.19 -13.34 2.41
CA ASN A 101 -0.18 -14.77 2.63
C ASN A 101 -0.44 -15.46 1.29
N THR A 102 0.17 -16.62 1.06
CA THR A 102 -0.26 -17.47 -0.04
C THR A 102 -1.75 -17.71 0.13
N PRO A 103 -2.59 -17.41 -0.87
CA PRO A 103 -4.01 -17.70 -0.77
C PRO A 103 -4.18 -19.20 -0.49
N PRO A 104 -5.11 -19.59 0.39
CA PRO A 104 -5.35 -21.00 0.67
C PRO A 104 -5.87 -21.71 -0.60
N ASP A 105 -5.58 -23.00 -0.73
CA ASP A 105 -5.89 -23.79 -1.94
C ASP A 105 -7.39 -23.80 -2.29
N ASP A 106 -8.27 -23.52 -1.31
CA ASP A 106 -9.72 -23.46 -1.45
C ASP A 106 -10.27 -22.05 -1.74
N MET A 107 -9.40 -21.05 -1.94
CA MET A 107 -9.83 -19.69 -2.22
C MET A 107 -10.61 -19.62 -3.54
N VAL A 108 -11.92 -19.41 -3.44
CA VAL A 108 -12.80 -19.23 -4.60
C VAL A 108 -12.46 -17.90 -5.28
N ILE A 109 -11.87 -17.98 -6.47
CA ILE A 109 -11.63 -16.80 -7.31
C ILE A 109 -12.99 -16.24 -7.75
N ASN A 110 -13.35 -15.08 -7.19
CA ASN A 110 -14.56 -14.37 -7.61
C ASN A 110 -14.44 -14.01 -9.11
N LYS A 111 -15.51 -14.19 -9.88
CA LYS A 111 -15.60 -13.77 -11.31
C LYS A 111 -15.21 -12.31 -11.55
N ASN A 112 -15.30 -11.45 -10.54
CA ASN A 112 -14.85 -10.06 -10.64
C ASN A 112 -13.32 -9.90 -10.74
N HIS A 113 -12.55 -10.96 -10.46
CA HIS A 113 -11.09 -10.98 -10.54
C HIS A 113 -10.55 -11.90 -11.67
N SER A 114 -11.43 -12.52 -12.45
CA SER A 114 -11.00 -13.21 -13.69
C SER A 114 -10.80 -12.18 -14.79
N ILE A 115 -9.57 -12.09 -15.30
CA ILE A 115 -9.20 -11.31 -16.50
C ILE A 115 -9.77 -12.00 -17.74
#